data_AF-A0A438EDZ1-F1
#
_entry.id   AF-A0A438EDZ1-F1
#
_cell.length_a   1.000
_cell.length_b   1.000
_cell.length_c   1.000
_cell.angle_alpha   90.00
_cell.angle_beta   90.00
_cell.angle_gamma   90.00
#
_symmetry.space_group_name_H-M   'P 1'
#
loop_
_entity.id
_entity.type
_entity.pdbx_description
1 polymer ?
#
loop_
_entity_poly.entity_id
_entity_poly.type
_entity_poly.pdbx_seq_one_letter_code
_entity_poly.pdbx_strand_id
1 'polypeptide(L)'
;MLAIPTSGINCGDAVSALISCESYLLGMGDPKPTLPCCNSAQALKKIVVSKPDRQSLCECFMQIAPTLGVNFKRANQLLSSCKLNLNMTITSDMDCKKCWLYRPVPIKGMQVIISGGGR
;
A
#
# COMPACT_ATOMS: atom_id res chain seq x y z
N MET A 1 19.57 -11.75 -13.41
CA MET A 1 18.31 -11.17 -12.88
C MET A 1 18.67 -9.82 -12.29
N LEU A 2 18.20 -8.72 -12.89
CA LEU A 2 18.58 -7.38 -12.46
C LEU A 2 17.76 -7.02 -11.20
N ALA A 3 18.38 -7.14 -10.03
CA ALA A 3 17.87 -6.56 -8.80
C ALA A 3 18.09 -5.05 -8.89
N ILE A 4 17.01 -4.28 -9.07
CA ILE A 4 17.06 -2.83 -8.92
C ILE A 4 17.01 -2.59 -7.41
N PRO A 5 18.06 -2.02 -6.79
CA PRO A 5 18.03 -1.71 -5.37
C PRO A 5 17.08 -0.54 -5.16
N THR A 6 15.83 -0.81 -4.80
CA THR A 6 14.96 0.22 -4.25
C THR A 6 15.26 0.31 -2.77
N SER A 7 15.98 1.35 -2.36
CA SER A 7 16.04 1.80 -0.96
C SER A 7 14.68 2.40 -0.58
N GLY A 8 13.66 1.55 -0.60
CA GLY A 8 12.24 1.87 -0.63
C GLY A 8 11.46 0.59 -0.35
N ILE A 9 10.37 0.73 0.39
CA ILE A 9 9.60 -0.36 1.01
C ILE A 9 9.47 -1.59 0.09
N ASN A 10 9.90 -2.74 0.61
CA ASN A 10 9.84 -3.99 -0.11
C ASN A 10 8.38 -4.49 -0.25
N CYS A 11 8.08 -5.09 -1.41
CA CYS A 11 6.74 -5.54 -1.77
C CYS A 11 6.16 -6.51 -0.73
N GLY A 12 6.98 -7.45 -0.23
CA GLY A 12 6.57 -8.42 0.78
C GLY A 12 6.18 -7.76 2.11
N ASP A 13 6.91 -6.73 2.55
CA ASP A 13 6.62 -5.98 3.77
C ASP A 13 5.33 -5.16 3.62
N ALA A 14 5.08 -4.59 2.44
CA ALA A 14 3.86 -3.87 2.13
C ALA A 14 2.62 -4.76 2.14
N VAL A 15 2.73 -5.97 1.58
CA VAL A 15 1.67 -6.98 1.60
C VAL A 15 1.40 -7.45 3.02
N SER A 16 2.47 -7.77 3.75
CA SER A 16 2.39 -8.23 5.15
C SER A 16 1.77 -7.16 6.04
N ALA A 17 2.07 -5.88 5.81
CA ALA A 17 1.44 -4.78 6.53
C ALA A 17 -0.09 -4.74 6.32
N LEU A 18 -0.57 -5.13 5.14
CA LEU A 18 -1.99 -5.16 4.77
C LEU A 18 -2.66 -6.52 5.00
N ILE A 19 -2.02 -7.49 5.66
CA ILE A 19 -2.60 -8.81 5.92
C ILE A 19 -3.94 -8.71 6.65
N SER A 20 -4.06 -7.76 7.59
CA SER A 20 -5.30 -7.47 8.32
C SER A 20 -6.45 -6.97 7.42
N CYS A 21 -6.15 -6.56 6.19
CA CYS A 21 -7.10 -6.13 5.17
C CYS A 21 -7.47 -7.23 4.17
N GLU A 22 -6.79 -8.39 4.21
CA GLU A 22 -6.90 -9.44 3.20
C GLU A 22 -8.35 -9.83 2.93
N SER A 23 -9.10 -10.25 3.95
CA SER A 23 -10.50 -10.69 3.80
C SER A 23 -11.34 -9.61 3.08
N TYR A 24 -11.23 -8.37 3.54
CA TYR A 24 -11.93 -7.23 2.96
C TYR A 24 -11.54 -6.97 1.49
N LEU A 25 -10.24 -7.00 1.19
CA LEU A 25 -9.68 -6.78 -0.14
C LEU A 25 -10.08 -7.88 -1.12
N LEU A 26 -10.16 -9.13 -0.65
CA LEU A 26 -10.64 -10.27 -1.42
C LEU A 26 -12.18 -10.30 -1.55
N GLY A 27 -12.87 -9.35 -0.93
CA GLY A 27 -14.34 -9.30 -0.91
C GLY A 27 -14.98 -10.37 -0.01
N MET A 28 -14.18 -11.02 0.82
CA MET A 28 -14.61 -11.99 1.82
C MET A 28 -14.91 -11.28 3.15
N GLY A 29 -16.14 -11.42 3.66
CA GLY A 29 -16.57 -10.79 4.91
C GLY A 29 -17.16 -9.38 4.73
N ASP A 30 -17.08 -8.59 5.80
CA ASP A 30 -17.86 -7.36 5.97
C ASP A 30 -17.69 -6.32 4.85
N PRO A 31 -18.73 -5.54 4.53
CA PRO A 31 -18.69 -4.45 3.56
C PRO A 31 -17.80 -3.27 4.00
N LYS A 32 -17.33 -3.26 5.24
CA LYS A 32 -16.49 -2.20 5.82
C LYS A 32 -15.14 -2.76 6.26
N PRO A 33 -14.03 -2.04 6.02
CA PRO A 33 -12.72 -2.47 6.51
C PRO A 33 -12.70 -2.41 8.04
N THR A 34 -11.98 -3.34 8.65
CA THR A 34 -11.79 -3.37 10.09
C THR A 34 -10.87 -2.22 10.54
N LEU A 35 -10.98 -1.81 11.80
CA LEU A 35 -10.06 -0.82 12.37
C LEU A 35 -8.57 -1.22 12.25
N PRO A 36 -8.15 -2.47 12.54
CA PRO A 36 -6.76 -2.89 12.32
C PRO A 36 -6.34 -2.78 10.86
N CYS A 37 -7.20 -3.13 9.90
CA CYS A 37 -6.92 -2.92 8.48
C CYS A 37 -6.65 -1.44 8.16
N CYS A 38 -7.51 -0.53 8.63
CA CYS A 38 -7.31 0.90 8.40
C CYS A 38 -6.04 1.44 9.08
N ASN A 39 -5.70 0.95 10.26
CA ASN A 39 -4.47 1.35 10.95
C ASN A 39 -3.22 0.91 10.19
N SER A 40 -3.21 -0.34 9.73
CA SER A 40 -2.18 -0.89 8.84
C SER A 40 -2.01 -0.08 7.56
N ALA A 41 -3.10 0.20 6.85
CA ALA A 41 -3.05 0.97 5.60
C ALA A 41 -2.58 2.42 5.83
N GLN A 42 -2.95 3.03 6.96
CA GLN A 42 -2.45 4.35 7.36
C GLN A 42 -0.97 4.32 7.75
N ALA A 43 -0.50 3.26 8.40
CA ALA A 43 0.92 3.09 8.72
C ALA A 43 1.75 2.94 7.44
N LEU A 44 1.31 2.10 6.51
CA LEU A 44 1.94 1.95 5.19
C LEU A 44 1.96 3.28 4.45
N LYS A 45 0.82 4.00 4.43
CA LYS A 45 0.73 5.36 3.92
C LYS A 45 1.87 6.22 4.50
N LYS A 46 2.02 6.29 5.82
CA LYS A 46 3.02 7.13 6.49
C LYS A 46 4.47 6.86 6.09
N ILE A 47 4.83 5.61 5.78
CA ILE A 47 6.21 5.25 5.42
C ILE A 47 6.49 5.39 3.92
N VAL A 48 5.47 5.33 3.06
CA VAL A 48 5.60 5.50 1.60
C VAL A 48 5.55 6.99 1.23
N VAL A 49 6.59 7.74 1.61
CA VAL A 49 6.62 9.21 1.47
C VAL A 49 7.14 9.64 0.10
N SER A 50 8.11 8.93 -0.46
CA SER A 50 8.79 9.34 -1.69
C SER A 50 8.03 8.87 -2.93
N LYS A 51 8.11 9.65 -4.00
CA LYS A 51 7.63 9.25 -5.34
C LYS A 51 8.13 7.87 -5.79
N PRO A 52 9.44 7.54 -5.71
CA PRO A 52 9.92 6.21 -6.11
C PRO A 52 9.34 5.08 -5.25
N ASP A 53 9.15 5.30 -3.95
CA ASP A 53 8.54 4.30 -3.05
C ASP A 53 7.10 4.02 -3.47
N ARG A 54 6.32 5.07 -3.79
CA ARG A 54 4.92 4.92 -4.22
C ARG A 54 4.80 4.20 -5.56
N GLN A 55 5.71 4.47 -6.49
CA GLN A 55 5.75 3.80 -7.79
C GLN A 55 6.05 2.32 -7.60
N SER A 56 7.12 2.00 -6.87
CA SER A 56 7.53 0.62 -6.59
C SER A 56 6.43 -0.18 -5.88
N LEU A 57 5.81 0.44 -4.86
CA LEU A 57 4.72 -0.15 -4.10
C LEU A 57 3.49 -0.44 -4.97
N CYS A 58 3.14 0.48 -5.88
CA CYS A 58 1.97 0.27 -6.70
C CYS A 58 2.23 -0.70 -7.84
N GLU A 59 3.42 -0.73 -8.42
CA GLU A 59 3.82 -1.76 -9.38
C GLU A 59 3.75 -3.15 -8.74
N CYS A 60 4.28 -3.28 -7.52
CA CYS A 60 4.13 -4.47 -6.68
C CYS A 60 2.65 -4.88 -6.52
N PHE A 61 1.80 -3.97 -6.03
CA PHE A 61 0.39 -4.30 -5.80
C PHE A 61 -0.35 -4.66 -7.08
N MET A 62 -0.08 -4.00 -8.19
CA MET A 62 -0.70 -4.33 -9.47
C MET A 62 -0.30 -5.71 -9.99
N GLN A 63 0.94 -6.15 -9.75
CA GLN A 63 1.40 -7.47 -10.16
C GLN A 63 0.76 -8.60 -9.33
N ILE A 64 0.59 -8.40 -8.02
CA ILE A 64 0.11 -9.44 -7.11
C ILE A 64 -1.41 -9.42 -6.89
N ALA A 65 -2.06 -8.26 -6.99
CA ALA A 65 -3.51 -8.11 -6.81
C ALA A 65 -4.33 -9.12 -7.63
N PRO A 66 -4.09 -9.32 -8.95
CA PRO A 66 -4.82 -10.32 -9.71
C PRO A 66 -4.52 -11.75 -9.24
N THR A 67 -3.27 -12.05 -8.89
CA THR A 67 -2.84 -13.37 -8.39
C THR A 67 -3.50 -13.73 -7.06
N LEU A 68 -3.68 -12.74 -6.19
CA LEU A 68 -4.34 -12.91 -4.89
C LEU A 68 -5.87 -12.88 -5.01
N GLY A 69 -6.44 -12.41 -6.13
CA GLY A 69 -7.88 -12.23 -6.29
C GLY A 69 -8.41 -10.96 -5.62
N VAL A 70 -7.58 -9.93 -5.50
CA VAL A 70 -7.97 -8.65 -4.90
C VAL A 70 -9.06 -7.98 -5.72
N ASN A 71 -10.13 -7.59 -5.02
CA ASN A 71 -11.23 -6.83 -5.58
C ASN A 71 -10.88 -5.34 -5.61
N PHE A 72 -10.57 -4.82 -6.81
CA PHE A 72 -10.23 -3.41 -7.00
C PHE A 72 -11.32 -2.43 -6.54
N LYS A 73 -12.60 -2.83 -6.55
CA LYS A 73 -13.70 -2.01 -6.00
C LYS A 73 -13.58 -1.88 -4.50
N ARG A 74 -13.26 -2.98 -3.79
CA ARG A 74 -12.98 -2.97 -2.34
C ARG A 74 -11.74 -2.14 -2.04
N ALA A 75 -10.68 -2.30 -2.83
CA ALA A 75 -9.46 -1.50 -2.68
C ALA A 75 -9.74 0.02 -2.78
N ASN A 76 -10.58 0.46 -3.72
CA ASN A 76 -11.03 1.86 -3.78
C ASN A 76 -11.84 2.29 -2.57
N GLN A 77 -12.79 1.47 -2.14
CA GLN A 77 -13.62 1.76 -0.97
C GLN A 77 -12.79 1.85 0.32
N LEU A 78 -11.70 1.09 0.42
CA LEU A 78 -10.75 1.16 1.52
C LEU A 78 -10.12 2.56 1.63
N LEU A 79 -9.78 3.19 0.49
CA LEU A 79 -9.19 4.53 0.47
C LEU A 79 -10.10 5.56 1.15
N SER A 80 -11.38 5.57 0.78
CA SER A 80 -12.38 6.47 1.36
C SER A 80 -12.74 6.08 2.79
N SER A 81 -12.95 4.79 3.05
CA SER A 81 -13.40 4.27 4.36
C SER A 81 -12.36 4.44 5.45
N CYS A 82 -11.08 4.24 5.11
CA CYS A 82 -9.95 4.42 6.04
C CYS A 82 -9.38 5.85 6.03
N LYS A 83 -10.05 6.80 5.35
CA LYS A 83 -9.63 8.22 5.26
C LYS A 83 -8.18 8.39 4.82
N LEU A 84 -7.77 7.59 3.84
CA LEU A 84 -6.41 7.65 3.29
C LEU A 84 -6.19 8.87 2.37
N ASN A 85 -7.23 9.68 2.11
CA ASN A 85 -7.15 10.93 1.32
C ASN A 85 -6.32 10.77 0.03
N LEU A 86 -6.56 9.68 -0.70
CA LEU A 86 -5.98 9.50 -2.02
C LEU A 86 -7.03 9.90 -3.05
N ASN A 87 -6.72 10.90 -3.87
CA ASN A 87 -7.61 11.35 -4.93
C ASN A 87 -7.40 10.51 -6.20
N MET A 88 -7.33 9.18 -6.05
CA MET A 88 -7.02 8.25 -7.13
C MET A 88 -7.98 7.07 -7.14
N THR A 89 -8.22 6.52 -8.32
CA THR A 89 -9.00 5.30 -8.51
C THR A 89 -8.06 4.14 -8.82
N ILE A 90 -8.12 3.08 -8.02
CA ILE A 90 -7.37 1.85 -8.25
C ILE A 90 -8.12 1.02 -9.29
N THR A 91 -7.53 0.83 -10.45
CA THR A 91 -8.07 -0.02 -11.52
C THR A 91 -7.03 -1.06 -11.92
N SER A 92 -7.47 -2.12 -12.60
CA SER A 92 -6.56 -3.14 -13.14
C SER A 92 -5.57 -2.59 -14.17
N ASP A 93 -5.82 -1.40 -14.72
CA ASP A 93 -4.97 -0.70 -15.70
C ASP A 93 -4.42 0.62 -15.11
N MET A 94 -4.36 0.75 -13.78
CA MET A 94 -3.94 2.01 -13.19
C MET A 94 -2.50 2.34 -13.59
N ASP A 95 -2.28 3.59 -13.99
CA ASP A 95 -0.94 4.04 -14.36
C ASP A 95 -0.15 4.35 -13.09
N CYS A 96 0.76 3.44 -12.73
CA CYS A 96 1.61 3.58 -11.56
C CYS A 96 2.53 4.81 -11.60
N LYS A 97 2.75 5.38 -12.79
CA LYS A 97 3.44 6.66 -12.89
C LYS A 97 2.54 7.75 -12.33
N LYS A 98 1.22 7.73 -12.53
CA LYS A 98 0.28 8.77 -12.04
C LYS A 98 -0.05 8.71 -10.53
N CYS A 99 0.54 7.80 -9.76
CA CYS A 99 0.37 7.70 -8.30
C CYS A 99 0.87 8.92 -7.48
N TRP A 100 1.35 9.99 -8.13
CA TRP A 100 1.79 11.23 -7.48
C TRP A 100 0.66 12.01 -6.78
N LEU A 101 -0.60 11.66 -6.97
CA LEU A 101 -1.75 12.29 -6.27
C LEU A 101 -1.74 12.06 -4.76
N TYR A 102 -0.90 11.16 -4.26
CA TYR A 102 -0.59 11.10 -2.85
C TYR A 102 0.10 12.44 -2.44
N ARG A 103 -0.59 13.29 -1.67
CA ARG A 103 0.09 14.40 -0.98
C ARG A 103 0.97 13.83 0.14
N PRO A 104 2.27 14.16 0.22
CA PRO A 104 3.10 13.75 1.34
C PRO A 104 2.44 14.21 2.64
N VAL A 105 2.02 13.26 3.49
CA VAL A 105 1.62 13.59 4.85
C VAL A 105 2.91 13.90 5.60
N PRO A 106 3.09 15.11 6.17
CA PRO A 106 4.27 15.42 6.94
C PRO A 106 4.25 14.58 8.23
N ILE A 107 4.90 13.41 8.20
CA ILE A 107 5.10 12.60 9.38
C ILE A 107 6.27 13.17 10.19
N LYS A 108 5.97 14.09 11.10
CA LYS A 108 6.91 14.51 12.13
C LYS A 108 7.08 13.32 13.09
N GLY A 109 8.15 12.54 12.92
CA GLY A 109 8.67 11.67 13.99
C GLY A 109 8.58 10.15 13.83
N MET A 110 8.60 9.57 12.62
CA MET A 110 8.87 8.13 12.49
C MET A 110 10.28 7.92 11.95
N GLN A 111 11.26 7.96 12.85
CA GLN A 111 12.59 7.42 12.59
C GLN A 111 12.39 5.92 12.32
N VAL A 112 12.60 5.50 11.08
CA VAL A 112 12.79 4.09 10.75
C VAL A 112 13.97 3.62 11.61
N ILE A 113 13.69 2.84 12.64
CA ILE A 113 14.68 1.99 13.28
C ILE A 113 15.02 0.91 12.25
N ILE A 114 15.99 1.22 11.40
CA ILE A 114 16.73 0.26 10.62
C ILE A 114 17.47 -0.61 11.64
N SER A 115 16.86 -1.70 12.08
CA SER A 115 17.61 -2.80 12.69
C SER A 115 18.42 -3.45 11.57
N GLY A 116 19.64 -2.94 11.40
CA GLY A 116 20.67 -3.61 10.61
C GLY A 116 20.93 -5.00 11.17
N GLY A 117 21.21 -5.93 10.26
CA GLY A 117 21.56 -7.30 10.59
C GLY A 117 22.24 -7.98 9.40
N GLY A 118 23.39 -7.44 8.98
CA GLY A 118 24.31 -8.17 8.12
C GLY A 118 25.07 -9.21 8.93
N ARG A 119 25.15 -10.42 8.38
CA ARG A 119 26.37 -11.23 8.36
C ARG A 119 26.26 -12.28 7.26
#